data_AF-A0A925RXX2-F1
#
_entry.id   AF-A0A925RXX2-F1
#
_cell.length_a   1.000
_cell.length_b   1.000
_cell.length_c   1.000
_cell.angle_alpha   90.00
_cell.angle_beta   90.00
_cell.angle_gamma   90.00
#
_symmetry.space_group_name_H-M   'P 1'
#
loop_
_entity.id
_entity.type
_entity.pdbx_description
1 polymer ?
#
loop_
_entity_poly.entity_id
_entity_poly.type
_entity_poly.pdbx_seq_one_letter_code
_entity_poly.pdbx_strand_id
1 'polypeptide(L)'
;MPTPPPISQNPDIRFLGKLLGDVIRAYGGEALYRRIEYIRASSVDRHRGAAGVVETGLGVLSLDDTLAFVRGFMLFSMLANLAEDRQDLLSGSETDFAGALDRLESDGVSRAKVAAMLEGALIVPVLTAHPTEVRRKSMIDHRNRIAELMRLRDEGLEETPEGDRIDDSIIRQIALLWQTRALRHERLYVADEVENALSYLREIFLPTLPGLYARWERALGSRPRSFLRLGSWIGGDRDGNPNVTAQSLELALARSAETALVHYLEAVHGLGAELSISSELAEPDADVEALAEAGGDATPHRGDEPYRRALAGIYARLAATHQALTGKPAPRPTRLAAEPYEGPRALQSDLRTIARALAARGGE
;
A
#
# COMPACT_ATOMS: atom_id res chain seq x y z
N MET A 1 -26.16 -18.50 -7.51
CA MET A 1 -25.20 -17.77 -6.67
C MET A 1 -25.62 -17.96 -5.22
N PRO A 2 -24.77 -18.50 -4.34
CA PRO A 2 -25.09 -18.53 -2.92
C PRO A 2 -25.15 -17.08 -2.42
N THR A 3 -26.23 -16.73 -1.73
CA THR A 3 -26.41 -15.42 -1.11
C THR A 3 -25.31 -15.24 -0.08
N PRO A 4 -24.58 -14.10 -0.05
CA PRO A 4 -23.59 -13.86 0.99
C PRO A 4 -24.26 -14.02 2.37
N PRO A 5 -23.56 -14.63 3.35
CA PRO A 5 -24.14 -14.83 4.66
C PRO A 5 -24.57 -13.48 5.23
N PRO A 6 -25.73 -13.40 5.91
CA PRO A 6 -26.16 -12.15 6.52
C PRO A 6 -25.09 -11.65 7.51
N ILE A 7 -24.85 -10.34 7.52
CA ILE A 7 -23.85 -9.59 8.32
C ILE A 7 -23.77 -10.08 9.79
N SER A 8 -24.84 -10.65 10.34
CA SER A 8 -24.90 -11.12 11.73
C SER A 8 -24.16 -12.43 12.04
N GLN A 9 -23.53 -13.13 11.09
CA GLN A 9 -22.81 -14.39 11.37
C GLN A 9 -21.28 -14.27 11.36
N ASN A 10 -20.70 -13.17 10.86
CA ASN A 10 -19.26 -13.00 10.82
C ASN A 10 -18.66 -12.90 12.26
N PRO A 11 -17.78 -13.84 12.68
CA PRO A 11 -17.17 -13.81 14.01
C PRO A 11 -16.28 -12.59 14.24
N ASP A 12 -15.61 -12.08 13.21
CA ASP A 12 -14.74 -10.90 13.29
C ASP A 12 -15.56 -9.63 13.52
N ILE A 13 -16.71 -9.49 12.85
CA ILE A 13 -17.65 -8.37 13.10
C ILE A 13 -18.11 -8.39 14.57
N ARG A 14 -18.44 -9.57 15.10
CA ARG A 14 -18.86 -9.71 16.51
C ARG A 14 -17.72 -9.38 17.47
N PHE A 15 -16.51 -9.84 17.18
CA PHE A 15 -15.32 -9.56 17.98
C PHE A 15 -15.00 -8.06 18.00
N LEU A 16 -14.80 -7.44 16.84
CA LEU A 16 -14.49 -6.01 16.74
C LEU A 16 -15.62 -5.13 17.27
N GLY A 17 -16.87 -5.52 17.04
CA GLY A 17 -18.06 -4.85 17.58
C GLY A 17 -18.12 -4.88 19.11
N LYS A 18 -17.75 -6.01 19.74
CA LYS A 18 -17.64 -6.11 21.19
C LYS A 18 -16.58 -5.15 21.73
N LEU A 19 -15.39 -5.15 21.13
CA LEU A 19 -14.29 -4.25 21.55
C LEU A 19 -14.66 -2.78 21.39
N LEU A 20 -15.35 -2.41 20.30
CA LEU A 20 -15.89 -1.07 20.12
C LEU A 20 -16.91 -0.72 21.21
N GLY A 21 -17.80 -1.66 21.56
CA GLY A 21 -18.74 -1.48 22.67
C GLY A 21 -18.04 -1.23 24.01
N ASP A 22 -16.95 -1.95 24.29
CA ASP A 22 -16.15 -1.77 25.49
C ASP A 22 -15.45 -0.40 25.51
N VAL A 23 -14.93 0.07 24.37
CA VAL A 23 -14.38 1.42 24.21
C VAL A 23 -15.45 2.49 24.41
N ILE A 24 -16.63 2.34 23.80
CA ILE A 24 -17.75 3.28 23.98
C ILE A 24 -18.14 3.36 25.46
N ARG A 25 -18.22 2.23 26.16
CA ARG A 25 -18.52 2.19 27.59
C ARG A 25 -17.45 2.89 28.42
N ALA A 26 -16.17 2.67 28.11
CA ALA A 26 -15.05 3.25 28.84
C ALA A 26 -14.97 4.79 28.69
N TYR A 27 -15.18 5.31 27.47
CA TYR A 27 -15.00 6.75 27.19
C TYR A 27 -16.29 7.55 27.19
N GLY A 28 -17.42 6.95 26.81
CA GLY A 28 -18.74 7.59 26.74
C GLY A 28 -19.69 7.22 27.88
N GLY A 29 -19.31 6.25 28.70
CA GLY A 29 -20.11 5.79 29.84
C GLY A 29 -21.20 4.79 29.47
N GLU A 30 -21.74 4.13 30.50
CA GLU A 30 -22.74 3.07 30.37
C GLU A 30 -24.07 3.58 29.77
N ALA A 31 -24.46 4.82 30.08
CA ALA A 31 -25.70 5.40 29.56
C ALA A 31 -25.67 5.57 28.04
N LEU A 32 -24.57 6.10 27.49
CA LEU A 32 -24.39 6.27 26.06
C LEU A 32 -24.34 4.91 25.35
N TYR A 33 -23.58 3.94 25.89
CA TYR A 33 -23.51 2.59 25.35
C TYR A 33 -24.90 1.95 25.23
N ARG A 34 -25.68 1.95 26.33
CA ARG A 34 -27.05 1.40 26.32
C ARG A 34 -27.95 2.08 25.31
N ARG A 35 -27.80 3.40 25.15
CA ARG A 35 -28.59 4.19 24.20
C ARG A 35 -28.26 3.84 22.75
N ILE A 36 -26.98 3.72 22.41
CA ILE A 36 -26.53 3.26 21.09
C ILE A 36 -27.07 1.85 20.79
N GLU A 37 -26.94 0.93 21.77
CA GLU A 37 -27.43 -0.44 21.62
C GLU A 37 -28.95 -0.53 21.48
N TYR A 38 -29.70 0.28 22.21
CA TYR A 38 -31.16 0.37 22.07
C TYR A 38 -31.55 0.81 20.66
N ILE A 39 -30.92 1.86 20.13
CA ILE A 39 -31.20 2.36 18.77
C ILE A 39 -30.82 1.30 17.72
N ARG A 40 -29.68 0.62 17.90
CA ARG A 40 -29.22 -0.47 17.02
C ARG A 40 -30.22 -1.63 16.99
N ALA A 41 -30.63 -2.13 18.16
CA ALA A 41 -31.60 -3.23 18.29
C ALA A 41 -32.95 -2.85 17.66
N SER A 42 -33.46 -1.66 18.00
CA SER A 42 -34.69 -1.10 17.44
C SER A 42 -34.67 -1.01 15.91
N SER A 43 -33.52 -0.63 15.33
CA SER A 43 -33.34 -0.54 13.88
C SER A 43 -33.34 -1.91 13.21
N VAL A 44 -32.71 -2.92 13.84
CA VAL A 44 -32.71 -4.31 13.36
C VAL A 44 -34.10 -4.92 13.40
N ASP A 45 -34.84 -4.72 14.51
CA ASP A 45 -36.20 -5.25 14.66
C ASP A 45 -37.15 -4.64 13.63
N ARG A 46 -37.03 -3.33 13.39
CA ARG A 46 -37.77 -2.64 12.32
C ARG A 46 -37.43 -3.21 10.93
N HIS A 47 -36.15 -3.46 10.64
CA HIS A 47 -35.73 -4.03 9.35
C HIS A 47 -36.25 -5.46 9.15
N ARG A 48 -36.34 -6.26 10.22
CA ARG A 48 -36.89 -7.63 10.19
C ARG A 48 -38.42 -7.68 10.14
N GLY A 49 -39.10 -6.54 10.07
CA GLY A 49 -40.55 -6.48 9.98
C GLY A 49 -41.27 -6.80 11.29
N ALA A 50 -40.62 -6.61 12.45
CA ALA A 50 -41.31 -6.69 13.73
C ALA A 50 -42.47 -5.67 13.77
N ALA A 51 -43.69 -6.14 13.99
CA ALA A 51 -44.89 -5.31 13.91
C ALA A 51 -44.96 -4.30 15.06
N GLY A 52 -44.90 -3.00 14.74
CA GLY A 52 -45.08 -1.89 15.69
C GLY A 52 -44.37 -0.61 15.24
N VAL A 53 -44.86 0.56 15.70
CA VAL A 53 -44.10 1.82 15.60
C VAL A 53 -42.95 1.73 16.60
N VAL A 54 -41.82 1.16 16.17
CA VAL A 54 -40.59 1.20 16.96
C VAL A 54 -40.04 2.62 16.86
N GLU A 55 -40.34 3.46 17.86
CA GLU A 55 -39.65 4.73 18.02
C GLU A 55 -38.17 4.44 18.25
N THR A 56 -37.33 4.85 17.31
CA THR A 56 -35.89 4.60 17.34
C THR A 56 -35.18 5.34 18.47
N GLY A 57 -35.85 6.26 19.18
CA GLY A 57 -35.25 7.09 20.22
C GLY A 57 -34.31 8.19 19.70
N LEU A 58 -34.17 8.34 18.38
CA LEU A 58 -33.30 9.34 17.75
C LEU A 58 -33.72 10.78 18.08
N GLY A 59 -35.02 11.04 18.25
CA GLY A 59 -35.55 12.38 18.54
C GLY A 59 -35.26 12.91 19.94
N VAL A 60 -34.71 12.07 20.83
CA VAL A 60 -34.46 12.40 22.25
C VAL A 60 -32.96 12.59 22.54
N LEU A 61 -32.11 12.48 21.51
CA LEU A 61 -30.67 12.65 21.65
C LEU A 61 -30.32 14.12 21.87
N SER A 62 -29.45 14.39 22.85
CA SER A 62 -28.74 15.66 22.91
C SER A 62 -27.81 15.80 21.69
N LEU A 63 -27.29 17.00 21.44
CA LEU A 63 -26.31 17.20 20.36
C LEU A 63 -25.06 16.32 20.59
N ASP A 64 -24.56 16.26 21.82
CA ASP A 64 -23.39 15.45 22.17
C ASP A 64 -23.64 13.95 21.99
N ASP A 65 -24.81 13.47 22.44
CA ASP A 65 -25.21 12.07 22.25
C ASP A 65 -25.39 11.75 20.76
N THR A 66 -25.92 12.69 19.97
CA THR A 66 -26.08 12.53 18.51
C THR A 66 -24.72 12.41 17.84
N LEU A 67 -23.75 13.26 18.19
CA LEU A 67 -22.40 13.22 17.64
C LEU A 67 -21.67 11.93 18.03
N ALA A 68 -21.81 11.49 19.28
CA ALA A 68 -21.21 10.25 19.76
C ALA A 68 -21.87 9.01 19.12
N PHE A 69 -23.19 9.04 18.93
CA PHE A 69 -23.94 8.01 18.22
C PHE A 69 -23.48 7.88 16.76
N VAL A 70 -23.46 8.98 16.00
CA VAL A 70 -23.01 9.00 14.60
C VAL A 70 -21.57 8.50 14.48
N ARG A 71 -20.70 8.90 15.43
CA ARG A 71 -19.31 8.41 15.50
C ARG A 71 -19.26 6.90 15.74
N GLY A 72 -20.03 6.38 16.70
CA GLY A 72 -20.11 4.96 17.00
C GLY A 72 -20.55 4.14 15.80
N PHE A 73 -21.59 4.58 15.09
CA PHE A 73 -22.05 3.93 13.87
C PHE A 73 -21.02 3.97 12.73
N MET A 74 -20.35 5.11 12.54
CA MET A 74 -19.29 5.25 11.54
C MET A 74 -18.12 4.30 11.82
N LEU A 75 -17.70 4.18 13.08
CA LEU A 75 -16.63 3.26 13.49
C LEU A 75 -17.07 1.80 13.39
N PHE A 76 -18.30 1.48 13.79
CA PHE A 76 -18.85 0.14 13.63
C PHE A 76 -18.86 -0.27 12.15
N SER A 77 -19.35 0.58 11.26
CA SER A 77 -19.34 0.32 9.81
C SER A 77 -17.92 0.17 9.27
N MET A 78 -16.97 0.99 9.72
CA MET A 78 -15.58 0.86 9.33
C MET A 78 -14.96 -0.49 9.75
N LEU A 79 -15.22 -0.93 10.98
CA LEU A 79 -14.73 -2.21 11.51
C LEU A 79 -15.45 -3.41 10.87
N ALA A 80 -16.74 -3.27 10.56
CA ALA A 80 -17.50 -4.29 9.85
C ALA A 80 -16.95 -4.50 8.44
N ASN A 81 -16.74 -3.42 7.67
CA ASN A 81 -16.12 -3.51 6.35
C ASN A 81 -14.74 -4.14 6.42
N LEU A 82 -13.92 -3.77 7.42
CA LEU A 82 -12.61 -4.41 7.62
C LEU A 82 -12.71 -5.93 7.86
N ALA A 83 -13.69 -6.36 8.64
CA ALA A 83 -13.94 -7.78 8.89
C ALA A 83 -14.48 -8.52 7.66
N GLU A 84 -15.26 -7.85 6.80
CA GLU A 84 -15.74 -8.38 5.53
C GLU A 84 -14.60 -8.51 4.51
N ASP A 85 -13.82 -7.44 4.30
CA ASP A 85 -12.65 -7.43 3.41
C ASP A 85 -11.69 -8.59 3.73
N ARG A 86 -11.51 -8.88 5.02
CA ARG A 86 -10.70 -10.01 5.50
C ARG A 86 -11.31 -11.37 5.19
N GLN A 87 -12.62 -11.54 5.34
CA GLN A 87 -13.30 -12.79 5.00
C GLN A 87 -13.27 -13.08 3.50
N ASP A 88 -13.41 -12.06 2.66
CA ASP A 88 -13.33 -12.22 1.22
C ASP A 88 -11.93 -12.71 0.81
N LEU A 89 -10.87 -12.15 1.41
CA LEU A 89 -9.50 -12.61 1.21
C LEU A 89 -9.28 -14.07 1.68
N LEU A 90 -9.84 -14.45 2.83
CA LEU A 90 -9.71 -15.81 3.39
C LEU A 90 -10.56 -16.86 2.64
N SER A 91 -11.70 -16.44 2.06
CA SER A 91 -12.62 -17.33 1.35
C SER A 91 -12.20 -17.67 -0.08
N GLY A 92 -11.20 -16.98 -0.62
CA GLY A 92 -10.54 -17.32 -1.89
C GLY A 92 -11.48 -17.35 -3.10
N SER A 93 -12.59 -16.61 -3.07
CA SER A 93 -13.69 -16.82 -4.03
C SER A 93 -13.49 -16.24 -5.43
N GLU A 94 -12.38 -15.54 -5.69
CA GLU A 94 -12.01 -15.09 -7.03
C GLU A 94 -10.98 -16.02 -7.67
N THR A 95 -11.23 -16.41 -8.93
CA THR A 95 -10.22 -17.06 -9.76
C THR A 95 -9.05 -16.10 -9.91
N ASP A 96 -7.93 -16.40 -9.26
CA ASP A 96 -6.71 -15.61 -9.38
C ASP A 96 -6.14 -15.67 -10.81
N PHE A 97 -5.07 -14.93 -11.06
CA PHE A 97 -4.46 -14.88 -12.39
C PHE A 97 -4.06 -16.27 -12.91
N ALA A 98 -3.60 -17.17 -12.04
CA ALA A 98 -3.22 -18.53 -12.44
C ALA A 98 -4.46 -19.36 -12.81
N GLY A 99 -5.52 -19.31 -12.01
CA GLY A 99 -6.78 -19.98 -12.33
C GLY A 99 -7.42 -19.43 -13.62
N ALA A 100 -7.25 -18.13 -13.91
CA ALA A 100 -7.73 -17.54 -15.16
C ALA A 100 -6.96 -18.08 -16.37
N LEU A 101 -5.64 -18.29 -16.23
CA LEU A 101 -4.83 -18.96 -17.25
C LEU A 101 -5.25 -20.41 -17.44
N ASP A 102 -5.49 -21.17 -16.36
CA ASP A 102 -5.91 -22.58 -16.43
C ASP A 102 -7.25 -22.71 -17.17
N ARG A 103 -8.19 -21.79 -16.90
CA ARG A 103 -9.47 -21.74 -17.60
C ARG A 103 -9.27 -21.43 -19.09
N LEU A 104 -8.47 -20.42 -19.41
CA LEU A 104 -8.16 -20.07 -20.80
C LEU A 104 -7.48 -21.24 -21.54
N GLU A 105 -6.61 -21.97 -20.86
CA GLU A 105 -5.95 -23.16 -21.39
C GLU A 105 -6.97 -24.28 -21.68
N SER A 106 -7.95 -24.48 -20.79
CA SER A 106 -9.06 -25.42 -21.03
C SER A 106 -9.95 -25.02 -22.21
N ASP A 107 -10.03 -23.73 -22.53
CA ASP A 107 -10.73 -23.17 -23.68
C ASP A 107 -9.84 -23.13 -24.96
N GLY A 108 -8.62 -23.69 -24.93
CA GLY A 108 -7.70 -23.77 -26.07
C GLY A 108 -6.81 -22.53 -26.28
N VAL A 109 -6.74 -21.63 -25.30
CA VAL A 109 -5.87 -20.46 -25.31
C VAL A 109 -4.62 -20.73 -24.46
N SER A 110 -3.53 -21.12 -25.13
CA SER A 110 -2.24 -21.36 -24.47
C SER A 110 -1.69 -20.13 -23.75
N ARG A 111 -0.94 -20.33 -22.67
CA ARG A 111 -0.21 -19.25 -21.94
C ARG A 111 0.66 -18.38 -22.85
N ALA A 112 1.31 -18.95 -23.85
CA ALA A 112 2.10 -18.20 -24.84
C ALA A 112 1.28 -17.17 -25.64
N LYS A 113 0.03 -17.51 -26.01
CA LYS A 113 -0.89 -16.58 -26.66
C LYS A 113 -1.30 -15.45 -25.72
N VAL A 114 -1.51 -15.74 -24.44
CA VAL A 114 -1.81 -14.73 -23.43
C VAL A 114 -0.61 -13.80 -23.23
N ALA A 115 0.59 -14.36 -23.09
CA ALA A 115 1.82 -13.57 -22.97
C ALA A 115 2.00 -12.62 -24.18
N ALA A 116 1.83 -13.13 -25.41
CA ALA A 116 1.90 -12.31 -26.62
C ALA A 116 0.83 -11.20 -26.67
N MET A 117 -0.40 -11.47 -26.18
CA MET A 117 -1.44 -10.45 -26.07
C MET A 117 -1.05 -9.35 -25.07
N LEU A 118 -0.48 -9.74 -23.92
CA LEU A 118 -0.03 -8.81 -22.89
C LEU A 118 1.15 -7.93 -23.34
N GLU A 119 1.94 -8.35 -24.34
CA GLU A 119 3.01 -7.50 -24.89
C GLU A 119 2.49 -6.19 -25.52
N GLY A 120 1.27 -6.21 -26.07
CA GLY A 120 0.59 -5.05 -26.64
C GLY A 120 -0.43 -4.40 -25.71
N ALA A 121 -0.64 -4.94 -24.51
CA ALA A 121 -1.64 -4.45 -23.57
C ALA A 121 -1.15 -3.21 -22.80
N LEU A 122 -2.11 -2.37 -22.42
CA LEU A 122 -1.90 -1.25 -21.52
C LEU A 122 -3.11 -1.11 -20.59
N ILE A 123 -2.87 -1.28 -19.29
CA ILE A 123 -3.85 -1.08 -18.23
C ILE A 123 -3.30 0.02 -17.32
N VAL A 124 -4.06 1.11 -17.18
CA VAL A 124 -3.65 2.26 -16.36
C VAL A 124 -4.77 2.61 -15.39
N PRO A 125 -4.76 2.08 -14.14
CA PRO A 125 -5.58 2.62 -13.08
C PRO A 125 -5.16 4.07 -12.82
N VAL A 126 -6.10 5.00 -12.93
CA VAL A 126 -5.85 6.43 -12.72
C VAL A 126 -6.40 6.82 -11.36
N LEU A 127 -5.50 7.25 -10.46
CA LEU A 127 -5.89 7.79 -9.17
C LEU A 127 -6.51 9.17 -9.35
N THR A 128 -7.72 9.34 -8.85
CA THR A 128 -8.44 10.61 -8.84
C THR A 128 -8.60 11.09 -7.40
N ALA A 129 -8.60 12.41 -7.19
CA ALA A 129 -8.96 12.94 -5.88
C ALA A 129 -10.41 12.55 -5.59
N HIS A 130 -10.68 12.00 -4.42
CA HIS A 130 -12.04 11.67 -4.05
C HIS A 130 -12.71 12.95 -3.52
N PRO A 131 -13.75 13.49 -4.20
CA PRO A 131 -14.28 14.84 -3.96
C PRO A 131 -14.86 15.04 -2.55
N THR A 132 -15.10 13.95 -1.80
CA THR A 132 -15.59 13.97 -0.42
C THR A 132 -14.70 13.22 0.58
N GLU A 133 -13.44 12.91 0.25
CA GLU A 133 -12.56 12.18 1.17
C GLU A 133 -11.98 13.10 2.25
N VAL A 134 -12.90 13.49 3.15
CA VAL A 134 -12.66 14.27 4.36
C VAL A 134 -12.04 13.39 5.46
N ARG A 135 -11.90 12.07 5.21
CA ARG A 135 -11.29 11.12 6.15
C ARG A 135 -9.80 11.42 6.33
N ARG A 136 -9.35 11.48 7.57
CA ARG A 136 -7.93 11.72 7.89
C ARG A 136 -7.11 10.45 7.65
N LYS A 137 -5.87 10.60 7.16
CA LYS A 137 -4.89 9.50 7.02
C LYS A 137 -4.77 8.68 8.31
N SER A 138 -4.78 9.34 9.47
CA SER A 138 -4.77 8.67 10.78
C SER A 138 -5.89 7.65 10.97
N MET A 139 -7.09 7.88 10.43
CA MET A 139 -8.18 6.90 10.48
C MET A 139 -7.85 5.65 9.65
N ILE A 140 -7.22 5.85 8.49
CA ILE A 140 -6.77 4.77 7.61
C ILE A 140 -5.63 4.00 8.28
N ASP A 141 -4.65 4.70 8.86
CA ASP A 141 -3.50 4.09 9.54
C ASP A 141 -3.94 3.22 10.72
N HIS A 142 -4.86 3.72 11.57
CA HIS A 142 -5.42 2.93 12.67
C HIS A 142 -6.20 1.71 12.17
N ARG A 143 -7.00 1.85 11.11
CA ARG A 143 -7.71 0.72 10.48
C ARG A 143 -6.73 -0.33 9.95
N ASN A 144 -5.67 0.10 9.26
CA ASN A 144 -4.66 -0.81 8.71
C ASN A 144 -3.88 -1.51 9.83
N ARG A 145 -3.58 -0.83 10.94
CA ARG A 145 -2.97 -1.47 12.12
C ARG A 145 -3.88 -2.52 12.74
N ILE A 146 -5.19 -2.26 12.82
CA ILE A 146 -6.16 -3.28 13.27
C ILE A 146 -6.17 -4.47 12.32
N ALA A 147 -6.14 -4.24 11.00
CA ALA A 147 -6.06 -5.31 10.00
C ALA A 147 -4.84 -6.22 10.21
N GLU A 148 -3.67 -5.63 10.45
CA GLU A 148 -2.43 -6.37 10.71
C GLU A 148 -2.48 -7.14 12.03
N LEU A 149 -2.98 -6.53 13.11
CA LEU A 149 -3.15 -7.21 14.40
C LEU A 149 -4.12 -8.40 14.29
N MET A 150 -5.21 -8.24 13.54
CA MET A 150 -6.13 -9.33 13.26
C MET A 150 -5.46 -10.44 12.44
N ARG A 151 -4.59 -10.11 11.48
CA ARG A 151 -3.81 -11.09 10.70
C ARG A 151 -2.87 -11.91 11.60
N LEU A 152 -2.13 -11.27 12.52
CA LEU A 152 -1.29 -11.96 13.49
C LEU A 152 -2.12 -12.90 14.39
N ARG A 153 -3.33 -12.47 14.76
CA ARG A 153 -4.27 -13.30 15.52
C ARG A 153 -4.73 -14.53 14.74
N ASP A 154 -4.97 -14.40 13.43
CA ASP A 154 -5.33 -15.53 12.56
C ASP A 154 -4.20 -16.56 12.46
N GLU A 155 -2.95 -16.12 12.55
CA GLU A 155 -1.76 -16.98 12.62
C GLU A 155 -1.60 -17.70 13.97
N GLY A 156 -2.51 -17.44 14.92
CA GLY A 156 -2.49 -18.05 16.26
C GLY A 156 -1.50 -17.39 17.21
N LEU A 157 -0.99 -16.20 16.89
CA LEU A 157 -0.13 -15.44 17.79
C LEU A 157 -0.96 -14.74 18.86
N GLU A 158 -0.42 -14.64 20.07
CA GLU A 158 -1.03 -13.90 21.18
C GLU A 158 -0.38 -12.52 21.41
N GLU A 159 0.86 -12.34 20.95
CA GLU A 159 1.68 -11.14 21.15
C GLU A 159 2.22 -10.62 19.83
N THR A 160 2.42 -9.29 19.74
CA THR A 160 3.10 -8.66 18.60
C THR A 160 4.60 -8.94 18.65
N PRO A 161 5.36 -8.72 17.56
CA PRO A 161 6.83 -8.84 17.58
C PRO A 161 7.51 -7.98 18.66
N GLU A 162 6.85 -6.90 19.09
CA GLU A 162 7.32 -5.99 20.14
C GLU A 162 6.92 -6.45 21.57
N GLY A 163 6.17 -7.54 21.72
CA GLY A 163 5.76 -8.12 23.00
C GLY A 163 4.45 -7.58 23.60
N ASP A 164 3.69 -6.77 22.84
CA ASP A 164 2.36 -6.33 23.27
C ASP A 164 1.32 -7.43 23.05
N ARG A 165 0.37 -7.62 23.97
CA ARG A 165 -0.79 -8.50 23.73
C ARG A 165 -1.59 -7.98 22.53
N ILE A 166 -1.92 -8.88 21.59
CA ILE A 166 -2.60 -8.51 20.33
C ILE A 166 -3.99 -7.94 20.60
N ASP A 167 -4.81 -8.62 21.40
CA ASP A 167 -6.17 -8.17 21.72
C ASP A 167 -6.16 -6.77 22.39
N ASP A 168 -5.23 -6.51 23.31
CA ASP A 168 -5.08 -5.20 23.96
C ASP A 168 -4.64 -4.13 22.96
N SER A 169 -3.77 -4.49 22.02
CA SER A 169 -3.34 -3.60 20.94
C SER A 169 -4.51 -3.24 20.01
N ILE A 170 -5.41 -4.19 19.72
CA ILE A 170 -6.62 -3.92 18.91
C ILE A 170 -7.54 -2.97 19.67
N ILE A 171 -7.82 -3.22 20.96
CA ILE A 171 -8.62 -2.32 21.79
C ILE A 171 -8.01 -0.91 21.81
N ARG A 172 -6.68 -0.80 21.95
CA ARG A 172 -5.97 0.47 21.92
C ARG A 172 -6.17 1.22 20.60
N GLN A 173 -6.09 0.54 19.46
CA GLN A 173 -6.35 1.17 18.16
C GLN A 173 -7.81 1.63 18.03
N ILE A 174 -8.78 0.85 18.51
CA ILE A 174 -10.20 1.24 18.51
C ILE A 174 -10.44 2.45 19.43
N ALA A 175 -9.78 2.51 20.59
CA ALA A 175 -9.82 3.67 21.48
C ALA A 175 -9.21 4.93 20.85
N LEU A 176 -8.12 4.78 20.09
CA LEU A 176 -7.54 5.87 19.30
C LEU A 176 -8.50 6.32 18.20
N LEU A 177 -9.15 5.40 17.48
CA LEU A 177 -10.18 5.73 16.49
C LEU A 177 -11.37 6.49 17.12
N TRP A 178 -11.84 6.08 18.30
CA TRP A 178 -12.91 6.77 19.02
C TRP A 178 -12.58 8.23 19.35
N GLN A 179 -11.32 8.52 19.67
CA GLN A 179 -10.84 9.85 20.04
C GLN A 179 -10.29 10.64 18.83
N THR A 180 -10.11 9.97 17.69
CA THR A 180 -9.60 10.61 16.47
C THR A 180 -10.75 11.26 15.71
N ARG A 181 -10.54 12.52 15.31
CA ARG A 181 -11.49 13.23 14.47
C ARG A 181 -11.56 12.57 13.09
N ALA A 182 -12.71 11.99 12.77
CA ALA A 182 -12.92 11.31 11.49
C ALA A 182 -12.87 12.26 10.29
N LEU A 183 -13.39 13.47 10.45
CA LEU A 183 -13.51 14.46 9.39
C LEU A 183 -12.56 15.65 9.59
N ARG A 184 -11.92 16.11 8.52
CA ARG A 184 -11.22 17.40 8.50
C ARG A 184 -12.21 18.57 8.65
N HIS A 185 -11.80 19.62 9.34
CA HIS A 185 -12.60 20.84 9.52
C HIS A 185 -12.43 21.81 8.33
N GLU A 186 -11.27 21.76 7.69
CA GLU A 186 -10.88 22.61 6.56
C GLU A 186 -10.85 21.80 5.26
N ARG A 187 -11.08 22.49 4.15
CA ARG A 187 -10.96 21.92 2.80
C ARG A 187 -9.50 21.51 2.56
N LEU A 188 -9.29 20.33 1.97
CA LEU A 188 -7.94 19.88 1.59
C LEU A 188 -7.33 20.87 0.58
N TYR A 189 -6.05 21.20 0.79
CA TYR A 189 -5.27 21.85 -0.26
C TYR A 189 -4.85 20.80 -1.30
N VAL A 190 -4.59 21.23 -2.53
CA VAL A 190 -4.12 20.32 -3.59
C VAL A 190 -2.85 19.58 -3.17
N ALA A 191 -1.97 20.23 -2.40
CA ALA A 191 -0.78 19.62 -1.84
C ALA A 191 -1.10 18.43 -0.91
N ASP A 192 -2.17 18.51 -0.12
CA ASP A 192 -2.59 17.42 0.77
C ASP A 192 -3.13 16.23 -0.03
N GLU A 193 -3.88 16.48 -1.10
CA GLU A 193 -4.37 15.42 -1.99
C GLU A 193 -3.22 14.71 -2.69
N VAL A 194 -2.22 15.46 -3.15
CA VAL A 194 -0.98 14.91 -3.71
C VAL A 194 -0.30 14.02 -2.67
N GLU A 195 -0.10 14.47 -1.43
CA GLU A 195 0.56 13.66 -0.40
C GLU A 195 -0.23 12.38 -0.07
N ASN A 196 -1.57 12.47 -0.01
CA ASN A 196 -2.41 11.29 0.19
C ASN A 196 -2.19 10.27 -0.94
N ALA A 197 -2.20 10.71 -2.20
CA ALA A 197 -1.93 9.85 -3.35
C ALA A 197 -0.54 9.20 -3.29
N LEU A 198 0.47 9.97 -2.92
CA LEU A 198 1.85 9.50 -2.79
C LEU A 198 2.03 8.51 -1.64
N SER A 199 1.20 8.59 -0.60
CA SER A 199 1.22 7.58 0.45
C SER A 199 0.78 6.21 -0.08
N TYR A 200 -0.27 6.13 -0.92
CA TYR A 200 -0.64 4.90 -1.59
C TYR A 200 0.42 4.41 -2.57
N LEU A 201 1.06 5.32 -3.32
CA LEU A 201 2.18 4.98 -4.20
C LEU A 201 3.30 4.27 -3.42
N ARG A 202 3.67 4.83 -2.27
CA ARG A 202 4.77 4.35 -1.43
C ARG A 202 4.45 3.08 -0.66
N GLU A 203 3.28 3.02 -0.04
CA GLU A 203 2.88 1.95 0.88
C GLU A 203 2.34 0.72 0.13
N ILE A 204 1.73 0.91 -1.05
CA ILE A 204 1.05 -0.15 -1.80
C ILE A 204 1.71 -0.40 -3.14
N PHE A 205 1.70 0.58 -4.05
CA PHE A 205 2.00 0.30 -5.46
C PHE A 205 3.47 -0.04 -5.72
N LEU A 206 4.41 0.74 -5.16
CA LEU A 206 5.84 0.50 -5.32
C LEU A 206 6.28 -0.89 -4.81
N PRO A 207 5.88 -1.35 -3.61
CA PRO A 207 6.22 -2.71 -3.16
C PRO A 207 5.40 -3.82 -3.84
N THR A 208 4.13 -3.58 -4.15
CA THR A 208 3.22 -4.66 -4.63
C THR A 208 3.38 -4.95 -6.12
N LEU A 209 3.61 -3.92 -6.95
CA LEU A 209 3.70 -4.12 -8.41
C LEU A 209 4.83 -5.08 -8.80
N PRO A 210 6.09 -4.95 -8.32
CA PRO A 210 7.14 -5.92 -8.62
C PRO A 210 6.75 -7.35 -8.23
N GLY A 211 6.11 -7.54 -7.08
CA GLY A 211 5.62 -8.83 -6.61
C GLY A 211 4.53 -9.42 -7.49
N LEU A 212 3.60 -8.60 -8.02
CA LEU A 212 2.62 -9.02 -9.01
C LEU A 212 3.29 -9.50 -10.30
N TYR A 213 4.23 -8.72 -10.84
CA TYR A 213 4.96 -9.12 -12.05
C TYR A 213 5.76 -10.41 -11.87
N ALA A 214 6.37 -10.62 -10.69
CA ALA A 214 7.06 -11.88 -10.38
C ALA A 214 6.08 -13.07 -10.29
N ARG A 215 4.87 -12.88 -9.76
CA ARG A 215 3.82 -13.92 -9.78
C ARG A 215 3.36 -14.23 -11.20
N TRP A 216 3.15 -13.21 -12.03
CA TRP A 216 2.74 -13.38 -13.42
C TRP A 216 3.84 -14.02 -14.26
N GLU A 217 5.10 -13.67 -14.02
CA GLU A 217 6.26 -14.30 -14.66
C GLU A 217 6.28 -15.82 -14.42
N ARG A 218 6.11 -16.26 -13.16
CA ARG A 218 5.99 -17.69 -12.83
C ARG A 218 4.79 -18.34 -13.51
N ALA A 219 3.64 -17.65 -13.55
CA ALA A 219 2.42 -18.19 -14.15
C ALA A 219 2.46 -18.27 -15.68
N LEU A 220 3.15 -17.34 -16.35
CA LEU A 220 3.28 -17.24 -17.80
C LEU A 220 4.51 -17.99 -18.34
N GLY A 221 5.48 -18.30 -17.49
CA GLY A 221 6.79 -18.86 -17.87
C GLY A 221 7.77 -17.85 -18.45
N SER A 222 7.42 -16.57 -18.49
CA SER A 222 8.29 -15.47 -18.90
C SER A 222 7.78 -14.15 -18.33
N ARG A 223 8.68 -13.19 -18.08
CA ARG A 223 8.28 -11.89 -17.53
C ARG A 223 7.48 -11.08 -18.56
N PRO A 224 6.21 -10.73 -18.29
CA PRO A 224 5.45 -9.90 -19.22
C PRO A 224 6.03 -8.48 -19.26
N ARG A 225 5.85 -7.79 -20.39
CA ARG A 225 6.14 -6.35 -20.48
C ARG A 225 5.32 -5.57 -19.47
N SER A 226 5.77 -4.36 -19.12
CA SER A 226 5.05 -3.48 -18.20
C SER A 226 3.74 -2.94 -18.82
N PHE A 227 2.70 -3.79 -18.80
CA PHE A 227 1.35 -3.50 -19.29
C PHE A 227 0.51 -2.80 -18.23
N LEU A 228 0.66 -3.16 -16.95
CA LEU A 228 0.04 -2.46 -15.82
C LEU A 228 0.94 -1.29 -15.40
N ARG A 229 0.41 -0.07 -15.51
CA ARG A 229 1.06 1.19 -15.09
C ARG A 229 0.11 1.99 -14.20
N LEU A 230 0.64 2.92 -13.41
CA LEU A 230 -0.17 3.80 -12.58
C LEU A 230 -0.33 5.17 -13.26
N GLY A 231 -1.54 5.72 -13.24
CA GLY A 231 -1.82 7.11 -13.60
C GLY A 231 -2.33 7.90 -12.40
N SER A 232 -2.29 9.23 -12.48
CA SER A 232 -2.89 10.12 -11.49
C SER A 232 -3.38 11.40 -12.14
N TRP A 233 -4.56 11.86 -11.74
CA TRP A 233 -5.10 13.19 -12.06
C TRP A 233 -4.88 14.20 -10.93
N ILE A 234 -4.44 13.73 -9.76
CA ILE A 234 -4.30 14.54 -8.56
C ILE A 234 -3.18 15.56 -8.75
N GLY A 235 -3.49 16.84 -8.57
CA GLY A 235 -2.58 17.97 -8.79
C GLY A 235 -2.47 18.43 -10.24
N GLY A 236 -3.06 17.70 -11.20
CA GLY A 236 -3.03 18.03 -12.64
C GLY A 236 -4.39 18.35 -13.26
N ASP A 237 -5.47 17.72 -12.79
CA ASP A 237 -6.82 17.97 -13.31
C ASP A 237 -7.36 19.33 -12.85
N ARG A 238 -7.60 20.21 -13.83
CA ARG A 238 -8.05 21.59 -13.63
C ARG A 238 -9.52 21.80 -13.95
N ASP A 239 -10.22 20.78 -14.44
CA ASP A 239 -11.59 20.95 -14.88
C ASP A 239 -12.48 21.37 -13.70
N GLY A 240 -13.06 22.58 -13.79
CA GLY A 240 -13.89 23.17 -12.73
C GLY A 240 -13.19 23.48 -11.40
N ASN A 241 -11.85 23.35 -11.29
CA ASN A 241 -11.13 23.55 -10.03
C ASN A 241 -10.05 24.65 -10.11
N PRO A 242 -10.35 25.90 -9.69
CA PRO A 242 -9.40 27.01 -9.78
C PRO A 242 -8.19 26.87 -8.84
N ASN A 243 -8.23 25.93 -7.89
CA ASN A 243 -7.13 25.71 -6.96
C ASN A 243 -5.99 24.86 -7.56
N VAL A 244 -6.22 24.23 -8.71
CA VAL A 244 -5.20 23.46 -9.43
C VAL A 244 -4.51 24.37 -10.43
N THR A 245 -3.25 24.69 -10.17
CA THR A 245 -2.45 25.70 -10.87
C THR A 245 -1.25 25.06 -11.58
N ALA A 246 -0.34 25.86 -12.17
CA ALA A 246 0.91 25.32 -12.71
C ALA A 246 1.82 24.81 -11.59
N GLN A 247 1.85 25.54 -10.48
CA GLN A 247 2.62 25.19 -9.29
C GLN A 247 2.11 23.88 -8.65
N SER A 248 0.81 23.59 -8.70
CA SER A 248 0.30 22.31 -8.18
C SER A 248 0.75 21.12 -9.04
N LEU A 249 0.80 21.29 -10.36
CA LEU A 249 1.30 20.25 -11.27
C LEU A 249 2.80 20.02 -11.09
N GLU A 250 3.59 21.09 -11.00
CA GLU A 250 5.02 21.03 -10.69
C GLU A 250 5.26 20.33 -9.35
N LEU A 251 4.50 20.68 -8.31
CA LEU A 251 4.54 20.02 -7.01
C LEU A 251 4.22 18.52 -7.13
N ALA A 252 3.12 18.16 -7.81
CA ALA A 252 2.72 16.77 -7.97
C ALA A 252 3.79 15.93 -8.68
N LEU A 253 4.38 16.47 -9.76
CA LEU A 253 5.44 15.80 -10.52
C LEU A 253 6.72 15.67 -9.70
N ALA A 254 7.18 16.75 -9.05
CA ALA A 254 8.41 16.74 -8.25
C ALA A 254 8.29 15.77 -7.06
N ARG A 255 7.14 15.75 -6.38
CA ARG A 255 6.90 14.85 -5.24
C ARG A 255 6.71 13.40 -5.66
N SER A 256 6.12 13.15 -6.83
CA SER A 256 6.06 11.80 -7.43
C SER A 256 7.46 11.28 -7.77
N ALA A 257 8.30 12.12 -8.38
CA ALA A 257 9.68 11.79 -8.69
C ALA A 257 10.48 11.53 -7.41
N GLU A 258 10.37 12.40 -6.39
CA GLU A 258 10.98 12.21 -5.07
C GLU A 258 10.58 10.86 -4.47
N THR A 259 9.28 10.55 -4.42
CA THR A 259 8.76 9.30 -3.83
C THR A 259 9.32 8.05 -4.53
N ALA A 260 9.33 8.03 -5.86
CA ALA A 260 9.86 6.89 -6.62
C ALA A 260 11.39 6.75 -6.49
N LEU A 261 12.13 7.86 -6.55
CA LEU A 261 13.58 7.84 -6.47
C LEU A 261 14.08 7.48 -5.07
N VAL A 262 13.42 7.94 -4.02
CA VAL A 262 13.73 7.53 -2.64
C VAL A 262 13.56 6.01 -2.48
N HIS A 263 12.48 5.45 -3.01
CA HIS A 263 12.28 4.00 -2.99
C HIS A 263 13.39 3.24 -3.75
N TYR A 264 13.78 3.70 -4.94
CA TYR A 264 14.88 3.07 -5.68
C TYR A 264 16.25 3.23 -5.00
N LEU A 265 16.51 4.38 -4.37
CA LEU A 265 17.73 4.60 -3.58
C LEU A 265 17.80 3.61 -2.41
N GLU A 266 16.69 3.40 -1.69
CA GLU A 266 16.61 2.42 -0.61
C GLU A 266 16.81 0.99 -1.13
N ALA A 267 16.17 0.62 -2.22
CA ALA A 267 16.29 -0.70 -2.83
C ALA A 267 17.72 -0.99 -3.32
N VAL A 268 18.34 -0.06 -4.05
CA VAL A 268 19.72 -0.21 -4.53
C VAL A 268 20.71 -0.26 -3.37
N HIS A 269 20.50 0.54 -2.33
CA HIS A 269 21.32 0.46 -1.13
C HIS A 269 21.21 -0.90 -0.44
N GLY A 270 19.99 -1.44 -0.33
CA GLY A 270 19.73 -2.80 0.18
C GLY A 270 20.45 -3.88 -0.63
N LEU A 271 20.33 -3.83 -1.96
CA LEU A 271 21.05 -4.73 -2.86
C LEU A 271 22.57 -4.66 -2.66
N GLY A 272 23.12 -3.46 -2.41
CA GLY A 272 24.55 -3.29 -2.16
C GLY A 272 25.02 -3.97 -0.88
N ALA A 273 24.16 -4.04 0.14
CA ALA A 273 24.45 -4.80 1.36
C ALA A 273 24.41 -6.31 1.10
N GLU A 274 23.42 -6.78 0.33
CA GLU A 274 23.14 -8.19 0.07
C GLU A 274 24.14 -8.85 -0.90
N LEU A 275 24.49 -8.18 -2.01
CA LEU A 275 25.34 -8.73 -3.07
C LEU A 275 26.84 -8.57 -2.76
N SER A 276 27.31 -9.30 -1.75
CA SER A 276 28.72 -9.32 -1.29
C SER A 276 29.61 -10.31 -2.06
N ILE A 277 29.41 -10.46 -3.37
CA ILE A 277 30.10 -11.46 -4.18
C ILE A 277 31.56 -11.02 -4.39
N SER A 278 32.50 -11.79 -3.82
CA SER A 278 33.94 -11.56 -3.94
C SER A 278 34.52 -12.21 -5.20
N SER A 279 35.36 -11.47 -5.91
CA SER A 279 36.13 -11.92 -7.07
C SER A 279 37.18 -12.99 -6.71
N GLU A 280 37.50 -13.14 -5.42
CA GLU A 280 38.36 -14.23 -4.92
C GLU A 280 37.64 -15.59 -4.90
N LEU A 281 36.31 -15.58 -4.81
CA LEU A 281 35.49 -16.79 -4.66
C LEU A 281 34.65 -17.10 -5.90
N ALA A 282 34.35 -16.07 -6.70
CA ALA A 282 33.56 -16.19 -7.92
C ALA A 282 34.20 -15.33 -8.98
N GLU A 283 34.53 -15.89 -10.15
CA GLU A 283 35.02 -15.11 -11.30
C GLU A 283 34.09 -13.90 -11.52
N PRO A 284 34.53 -12.67 -11.75
CA PRO A 284 33.60 -11.56 -11.96
C PRO A 284 33.03 -11.55 -13.39
N ASP A 285 31.83 -10.98 -13.59
CA ASP A 285 31.30 -10.76 -14.94
C ASP A 285 31.89 -9.47 -15.51
N ALA A 286 32.40 -9.52 -16.74
CA ALA A 286 33.11 -8.39 -17.36
C ALA A 286 32.24 -7.12 -17.49
N ASP A 287 30.93 -7.26 -17.75
CA ASP A 287 30.02 -6.11 -17.82
C ASP A 287 29.83 -5.50 -16.43
N VAL A 288 29.81 -6.32 -15.37
CA VAL A 288 29.70 -5.85 -13.97
C VAL A 288 30.98 -5.16 -13.51
N GLU A 289 32.15 -5.68 -13.88
CA GLU A 289 33.43 -5.01 -13.63
C GLU A 289 33.50 -3.65 -14.31
N ALA A 290 33.08 -3.57 -15.58
CA ALA A 290 33.03 -2.30 -16.30
C ALA A 290 32.11 -1.28 -15.59
N LEU A 291 30.96 -1.74 -15.06
CA LEU A 291 30.06 -0.93 -14.25
C LEU A 291 30.72 -0.48 -12.93
N ALA A 292 31.44 -1.36 -12.26
CA ALA A 292 32.14 -1.07 -11.01
C ALA A 292 33.23 -0.01 -11.20
N GLU A 293 34.01 -0.13 -12.28
CA GLU A 293 35.05 0.84 -12.63
C GLU A 293 34.44 2.20 -13.02
N ALA A 294 33.37 2.20 -13.81
CA ALA A 294 32.64 3.43 -14.16
C ALA A 294 32.00 4.10 -12.93
N GLY A 295 31.63 3.33 -11.90
CA GLY A 295 31.05 3.84 -10.66
C GLY A 295 32.03 4.58 -9.74
N GLY A 296 33.34 4.38 -9.92
CA GLY A 296 34.38 5.13 -9.23
C GLY A 296 34.56 4.83 -7.73
N ASP A 297 33.97 3.74 -7.20
CA ASP A 297 34.27 3.28 -5.83
C ASP A 297 35.65 2.62 -5.79
N ALA A 298 36.65 3.37 -5.31
CA ALA A 298 38.03 2.91 -5.14
C ALA A 298 38.35 2.52 -3.68
N THR A 299 37.33 2.26 -2.84
CA THR A 299 37.55 1.87 -1.45
C THR A 299 38.28 0.53 -1.37
N PRO A 300 39.47 0.43 -0.74
CA PRO A 300 40.26 -0.81 -0.75
C PRO A 300 39.52 -2.02 -0.16
N HIS A 301 38.69 -1.81 0.87
CA HIS A 301 37.91 -2.86 1.52
C HIS A 301 36.79 -3.48 0.67
N ARG A 302 36.50 -2.91 -0.50
CA ARG A 302 35.49 -3.44 -1.44
C ARG A 302 36.10 -3.75 -2.81
N GLY A 303 37.42 -3.72 -2.93
CA GLY A 303 38.12 -3.86 -4.21
C GLY A 303 37.80 -5.18 -4.92
N ASP A 304 37.62 -6.24 -4.14
CA ASP A 304 37.26 -7.58 -4.60
C ASP A 304 35.74 -7.79 -4.73
N GLU A 305 34.88 -6.81 -4.46
CA GLU A 305 33.42 -6.94 -4.50
C GLU A 305 32.79 -6.14 -5.66
N PRO A 306 32.93 -6.58 -6.93
CA PRO A 306 32.54 -5.79 -8.10
C PRO A 306 31.03 -5.47 -8.15
N TYR A 307 30.17 -6.38 -7.69
CA TYR A 307 28.72 -6.13 -7.63
C TYR A 307 28.37 -4.99 -6.66
N ARG A 308 29.00 -4.98 -5.48
CA ARG A 308 28.81 -3.93 -4.48
C ARG A 308 29.37 -2.59 -4.97
N ARG A 309 30.53 -2.58 -5.63
CA ARG A 309 31.12 -1.39 -6.26
C ARG A 309 30.22 -0.83 -7.38
N ALA A 310 29.70 -1.69 -8.25
CA ALA A 310 28.75 -1.30 -9.29
C ALA A 310 27.48 -0.66 -8.70
N LEU A 311 26.90 -1.26 -7.66
CA LEU A 311 25.72 -0.74 -6.98
C LEU A 311 25.99 0.59 -6.26
N ALA A 312 27.19 0.82 -5.74
CA ALA A 312 27.58 2.12 -5.20
C ALA A 312 27.58 3.22 -6.29
N GLY A 313 28.06 2.88 -7.50
CA GLY A 313 27.99 3.76 -8.67
C GLY A 313 26.55 4.05 -9.11
N ILE A 314 25.71 3.01 -9.23
CA ILE A 314 24.28 3.14 -9.55
C ILE A 314 23.56 4.02 -8.52
N TYR A 315 23.84 3.81 -7.23
CA TYR A 315 23.30 4.63 -6.15
C TYR A 315 23.72 6.09 -6.31
N ALA A 316 24.98 6.36 -6.65
CA ALA A 316 25.49 7.72 -6.84
C ALA A 316 24.80 8.43 -8.01
N ARG A 317 24.59 7.74 -9.13
CA ARG A 317 23.84 8.27 -10.28
C ARG A 317 22.38 8.54 -9.93
N LEU A 318 21.72 7.62 -9.19
CA LEU A 318 20.36 7.83 -8.68
C LEU A 318 20.27 9.04 -7.74
N ALA A 319 21.27 9.23 -6.86
CA ALA A 319 21.33 10.36 -5.96
C ALA A 319 21.49 11.69 -6.70
N ALA A 320 22.31 11.70 -7.76
CA ALA A 320 22.43 12.84 -8.67
C ALA A 320 21.13 13.13 -9.41
N THR A 321 20.44 12.10 -9.92
CA THR A 321 19.10 12.23 -10.53
C THR A 321 18.07 12.78 -9.54
N HIS A 322 18.07 12.30 -8.30
CA HIS A 322 17.19 12.81 -7.25
C HIS A 322 17.43 14.30 -7.00
N GLN A 323 18.68 14.71 -6.83
CA GLN A 323 19.05 16.12 -6.65
C GLN A 323 18.62 16.98 -7.84
N ALA A 324 18.85 16.49 -9.08
CA ALA A 324 18.50 17.22 -10.30
C ALA A 324 16.99 17.42 -10.47
N LEU A 325 16.17 16.41 -10.14
CA LEU A 325 14.72 16.45 -10.34
C LEU A 325 13.94 17.06 -9.18
N THR A 326 14.48 17.01 -7.95
CA THR A 326 13.76 17.46 -6.74
C THR A 326 14.36 18.69 -6.09
N GLY A 327 15.61 19.05 -6.44
CA GLY A 327 16.38 20.11 -5.78
C GLY A 327 16.88 19.72 -4.38
N LYS A 328 16.68 18.47 -3.93
CA LYS A 328 17.01 18.02 -2.58
C LYS A 328 18.07 16.93 -2.57
N PRO A 329 18.92 16.89 -1.52
CA PRO A 329 19.89 15.82 -1.37
C PRO A 329 19.17 14.48 -1.20
N ALA A 330 19.79 13.41 -1.69
CA ALA A 330 19.33 12.06 -1.43
C ALA A 330 19.31 11.76 0.09
N PRO A 331 18.38 10.93 0.58
CA PRO A 331 18.26 10.63 2.01
C PRO A 331 19.54 10.11 2.67
N ARG A 332 20.31 9.26 1.95
CA ARG A 332 21.68 8.90 2.35
C ARG A 332 22.67 9.57 1.41
N PRO A 333 23.58 10.41 1.93
CA PRO A 333 24.59 11.06 1.10
C PRO A 333 25.61 10.03 0.59
N THR A 334 26.07 10.21 -0.64
CA THR A 334 27.21 9.48 -1.21
C THR A 334 28.40 10.43 -1.34
N ARG A 335 29.62 9.87 -1.29
CA ARG A 335 30.86 10.60 -1.58
C ARG A 335 31.29 10.48 -3.05
N LEU A 336 30.67 9.58 -3.80
CA LEU A 336 30.96 9.37 -5.21
C LEU A 336 30.29 10.47 -6.03
N ALA A 337 31.09 11.15 -6.84
CA ALA A 337 30.57 12.08 -7.84
C ALA A 337 30.06 11.29 -9.05
N ALA A 338 28.85 11.58 -9.51
CA ALA A 338 28.24 10.89 -10.63
C ALA A 338 27.27 11.81 -11.37
N GLU A 339 27.15 11.61 -12.68
CA GLU A 339 26.16 12.30 -13.50
C GLU A 339 24.76 11.66 -13.33
N PRO A 340 23.68 12.48 -13.32
CA PRO A 340 22.32 11.97 -13.33
C PRO A 340 22.07 10.98 -14.49
N TYR A 341 21.20 10.00 -14.26
CA TYR A 341 20.61 9.23 -15.35
C TYR A 341 19.84 10.13 -16.33
N GLU A 342 20.10 9.99 -17.62
CA GLU A 342 19.36 10.67 -18.71
C GLU A 342 17.88 10.25 -18.77
N GLY A 343 17.57 9.07 -18.23
CA GLY A 343 16.21 8.55 -18.17
C GLY A 343 16.13 7.14 -17.59
N PRO A 344 14.91 6.61 -17.41
CA PRO A 344 14.69 5.33 -16.73
C PRO A 344 15.30 4.13 -17.46
N ARG A 345 15.50 4.22 -18.79
CA ARG A 345 16.13 3.15 -19.58
C ARG A 345 17.61 2.95 -19.21
N ALA A 346 18.32 4.03 -18.87
CA ALA A 346 19.73 3.95 -18.48
C ALA A 346 19.87 3.23 -17.12
N LEU A 347 19.04 3.58 -16.13
CA LEU A 347 18.98 2.84 -14.85
C LEU A 347 18.62 1.36 -15.07
N GLN A 348 17.61 1.09 -15.90
CA GLN A 348 17.21 -0.28 -16.22
C GLN A 348 18.35 -1.07 -16.89
N SER A 349 19.16 -0.43 -17.74
CA SER A 349 20.31 -1.06 -18.38
C SER A 349 21.32 -1.52 -17.34
N ASP A 350 21.71 -0.63 -16.42
CA ASP A 350 22.70 -0.94 -15.37
C ASP A 350 22.21 -2.09 -14.48
N LEU A 351 20.94 -2.06 -14.05
CA LEU A 351 20.35 -3.12 -13.23
C LEU A 351 20.20 -4.45 -13.98
N ARG A 352 19.92 -4.41 -15.29
CA ARG A 352 19.88 -5.62 -16.14
C ARG A 352 21.25 -6.24 -16.33
N THR A 353 22.32 -5.45 -16.36
CA THR A 353 23.68 -5.99 -16.38
C THR A 353 23.94 -6.82 -15.12
N ILE A 354 23.60 -6.29 -13.94
CA ILE A 354 23.70 -7.04 -12.68
C ILE A 354 22.85 -8.31 -12.72
N ALA A 355 21.57 -8.20 -13.11
CA ALA A 355 20.66 -9.35 -13.14
C ALA A 355 21.12 -10.46 -14.12
N ARG A 356 21.60 -10.10 -15.32
CA ARG A 356 22.12 -11.07 -16.30
C ARG A 356 23.33 -11.84 -15.77
N ALA A 357 24.25 -11.12 -15.11
CA ALA A 357 25.46 -11.72 -14.55
C ALA A 357 25.15 -12.71 -13.42
N LEU A 358 24.14 -12.42 -12.59
CA LEU A 358 23.65 -13.33 -11.55
C LEU A 358 22.96 -14.57 -12.13
N ALA A 359 22.06 -14.38 -13.09
CA ALA A 359 21.33 -15.48 -13.74
C ALA A 359 22.26 -16.47 -14.43
N ALA A 360 23.34 -15.99 -15.06
CA ALA A 360 24.35 -16.83 -15.71
C ALA A 360 25.06 -17.79 -14.73
N ARG A 361 24.96 -17.55 -13.40
CA ARG A 361 25.63 -18.31 -12.34
C ARG A 361 24.67 -19.16 -11.51
N GLY A 362 23.43 -19.31 -11.95
CA GLY A 362 22.41 -20.08 -11.24
C GLY A 362 21.77 -19.35 -10.05
N GLY A 363 21.98 -18.03 -9.93
CA GLY A 363 21.15 -17.18 -9.08
C GLY A 363 19.91 -16.77 -9.86
N GLU A 364 18.84 -17.57 -9.78
CA GLU A 364 17.50 -17.18 -10.28
C GLU A 364 16.72 -16.33 -9.27
#